data_AF-M7RAY8-F1
#
_entry.id   AF-M7RAY8-F1
#
_cell.length_a   1.000
_cell.length_b   1.000
_cell.length_c   1.000
_cell.angle_alpha   90.00
_cell.angle_beta   90.00
_cell.angle_gamma   90.00
#
_symmetry.space_group_name_H-M   'P 1'
#
loop_
_entity.id
_entity.type
_entity.pdbx_description
1 polymer ?
#
loop_
_entity_poly.entity_id
_entity_poly.type
_entity_poly.pdbx_seq_one_letter_code
_entity_poly.pdbx_strand_id
1 'polypeptide(L)'
;MELDAILDSLSDEEQIELLELLEEEENYRNTHLLYEFAPYSKQREFIDAGHDYPERCFMAGNQLGKSFTGAAEVAFHLTGRYPGTKGYPADGKYGGEWKGKRFYEPVVFWIGGETNETVTKTTQRILCGRIEENDEPGYGSIPKEDIISWKKSPFFPNLVDHLLVKHHTPEGVEDGISICYFKPYSQGRARWQGDTIHGVWFDEEPPYSIYGEGLTRTNKYGQFSILTFTPLMGMSDVVTKFLKNPSKSQKVVNMTIYDAEHYTDEQKEQIIASYPEHEREARARGIPTMGSGRIFQIPEEAIKCQPFECPDHFYVIDAQDFGWNHPQAHIQLWWDKDADVFYLARVWKKSENTAVQAWGAVKSWANKIPVAWPHDGHQHEKGGGEQLKTQYADAGFSMLPEHATFSDGGNSVESGISELRDLMLEGRFKVFNTCEPFFEEFRLYHRDENGKIVKTNDDVLDATRYGYMMRRFARMMRDIRNPKEKKIPAPIRPVRRGR
;
A
#
# COMPACT_ATOMS: atom_id res chain seq x y z
N MET A 1 -43.31 1.01 29.73
CA MET A 1 -44.18 0.42 30.79
C MET A 1 -43.71 0.75 32.19
N GLU A 2 -42.47 0.46 32.61
CA GLU A 2 -41.97 0.92 33.92
C GLU A 2 -41.48 2.39 33.91
N LEU A 3 -40.81 2.83 32.84
CA LEU A 3 -40.29 4.21 32.75
C LEU A 3 -41.39 5.28 32.64
N ASP A 4 -42.41 5.02 31.82
CA ASP A 4 -43.56 5.93 31.63
C ASP A 4 -44.34 6.13 32.93
N ALA A 5 -44.49 5.06 33.72
CA ALA A 5 -45.16 5.11 35.02
C ALA A 5 -44.37 5.87 36.09
N ILE A 6 -43.03 5.92 35.98
CA ILE A 6 -42.17 6.72 36.84
C ILE A 6 -42.30 8.20 36.46
N LEU A 7 -42.24 8.52 35.16
CA LEU A 7 -42.41 9.89 34.65
C LEU A 7 -43.78 10.49 35.03
N ASP A 8 -44.85 9.71 34.88
CA ASP A 8 -46.22 10.10 35.25
C ASP A 8 -46.42 10.32 36.77
N SER A 9 -45.47 9.87 37.60
CA SER A 9 -45.51 10.02 39.06
C SER A 9 -44.73 11.23 39.59
N LEU A 10 -43.92 11.86 38.74
CA LEU A 10 -43.14 13.06 39.07
C LEU A 10 -44.00 14.31 38.85
N SER A 11 -43.84 15.30 39.74
CA SER A 11 -44.37 16.64 39.53
C SER A 11 -43.68 17.34 38.35
N ASP A 12 -44.31 18.38 37.80
CA ASP A 12 -43.73 19.18 36.71
C ASP A 12 -42.33 19.74 37.07
N GLU A 13 -42.11 20.12 38.34
CA GLU A 13 -40.80 20.58 38.83
C GLU A 13 -39.76 19.45 38.83
N GLU A 14 -40.13 18.26 39.32
CA GLU A 14 -39.24 17.09 39.33
C GLU A 14 -38.92 16.57 37.91
N GLN A 15 -39.86 16.71 36.97
CA GLN A 15 -39.61 16.36 35.56
C GLN A 15 -38.61 17.32 34.90
N ILE A 16 -38.67 18.62 35.21
CA ILE A 16 -37.71 19.61 34.72
C ILE A 16 -36.32 19.32 35.31
N GLU A 17 -36.23 19.10 36.62
CA GLU A 17 -34.96 18.76 37.28
C GLU A 17 -34.36 17.46 36.71
N LEU A 18 -35.18 16.44 36.47
CA LEU A 18 -34.73 15.20 35.84
C LEU A 18 -34.21 15.44 34.41
N LEU A 19 -34.87 16.28 33.62
CA LEU A 19 -34.40 16.63 32.28
C LEU A 19 -33.04 17.33 32.32
N GLU A 20 -32.86 18.30 33.23
CA GLU A 20 -31.59 19.02 33.41
C GLU A 20 -30.45 18.06 33.79
N LEU A 21 -30.70 17.11 34.70
CA LEU A 21 -29.73 16.10 35.09
C LEU A 21 -29.38 15.15 33.93
N LEU A 22 -30.36 14.76 33.11
CA LEU A 22 -30.12 13.93 31.94
C LEU A 22 -29.32 14.67 30.86
N GLU A 23 -29.59 15.95 30.65
CA GLU A 23 -28.81 16.80 29.73
C GLU A 23 -27.36 16.98 30.23
N GLU A 24 -27.17 17.16 31.54
CA GLU A 24 -25.84 17.24 32.16
C GLU A 24 -25.08 15.91 32.03
N GLU A 25 -25.74 14.78 32.28
CA GLU A 25 -25.17 13.43 32.10
C GLU A 25 -24.78 13.21 30.63
N GLU A 26 -25.67 13.53 29.69
CA GLU A 26 -25.39 13.39 28.25
C GLU A 26 -24.21 14.27 27.83
N ASN A 27 -24.16 15.52 28.29
CA ASN A 27 -23.05 16.42 28.03
C ASN A 27 -21.73 15.91 28.64
N TYR A 28 -21.78 15.37 29.87
CA TYR A 28 -20.62 14.76 30.52
C TYR A 28 -20.11 13.58 29.69
N ARG A 29 -20.99 12.67 29.27
CA ARG A 29 -20.64 11.51 28.43
C ARG A 29 -20.04 11.93 27.09
N ASN A 30 -20.62 12.94 26.44
CA ASN A 30 -20.15 13.47 25.15
C ASN A 30 -18.77 14.16 25.26
N THR A 31 -18.41 14.67 26.44
CA THR A 31 -17.13 15.37 26.68
C THR A 31 -16.07 14.52 27.37
N HIS A 32 -16.41 13.30 27.79
CA HIS A 32 -15.54 12.38 28.54
C HIS A 32 -15.54 10.96 27.95
N LEU A 33 -15.52 10.84 26.62
CA LEU A 33 -15.60 9.54 25.94
C LEU A 33 -14.45 8.57 26.32
N LEU A 34 -13.36 9.06 26.91
CA LEU A 34 -12.30 8.22 27.48
C LEU A 34 -12.85 7.19 28.47
N TYR A 35 -13.79 7.61 29.31
CA TYR A 35 -14.33 6.77 30.38
C TYR A 35 -15.41 5.82 29.87
N GLU A 36 -15.95 6.07 28.68
CA GLU A 36 -16.86 5.15 27.99
C GLU A 36 -16.11 4.05 27.21
N PHE A 37 -14.77 4.11 27.14
CA PHE A 37 -13.96 3.12 26.44
C PHE A 37 -13.96 1.76 27.17
N ALA A 38 -14.62 0.76 26.57
CA ALA A 38 -14.62 -0.63 27.01
C ALA A 38 -13.82 -1.50 26.02
N PRO A 39 -12.56 -1.86 26.33
CA PRO A 39 -11.72 -2.61 25.39
C PRO A 39 -12.18 -4.06 25.25
N TYR A 40 -12.31 -4.53 24.01
CA TYR A 40 -12.43 -5.96 23.71
C TYR A 40 -11.20 -6.73 24.17
N SER A 41 -11.32 -8.06 24.27
CA SER A 41 -10.21 -8.92 24.73
C SER A 41 -8.91 -8.67 23.96
N LYS A 42 -8.95 -8.50 22.63
CA LYS A 42 -7.77 -8.23 21.80
C LYS A 42 -7.22 -6.82 21.95
N GLN A 43 -8.09 -5.83 22.16
CA GLN A 43 -7.70 -4.45 22.42
C GLN A 43 -7.00 -4.35 23.78
N ARG A 44 -7.52 -5.04 24.80
CA ARG A 44 -6.87 -5.17 26.11
C ARG A 44 -5.53 -5.90 26.03
N GLU A 45 -5.46 -7.01 25.28
CA GLU A 45 -4.18 -7.72 25.05
C GLU A 45 -3.12 -6.77 24.47
N PHE A 46 -3.51 -5.94 23.50
CA PHE A 46 -2.63 -4.95 22.90
C PHE A 46 -2.16 -3.88 23.90
N ILE A 47 -3.07 -3.28 24.66
CA ILE A 47 -2.76 -2.24 25.65
C ILE A 47 -1.86 -2.81 26.77
N ASP A 48 -2.25 -3.95 27.35
CA ASP A 48 -1.52 -4.58 28.45
C ASP A 48 -0.09 -4.97 28.04
N ALA A 49 0.10 -5.40 26.78
CA ALA A 49 1.43 -5.70 26.24
C ALA A 49 2.39 -4.49 26.25
N GLY A 50 1.88 -3.25 26.36
CA GLY A 50 2.70 -2.04 26.43
C GLY A 50 3.63 -1.97 27.64
N HIS A 51 3.35 -2.75 28.69
CA HIS A 51 4.25 -2.86 29.84
C HIS A 51 5.61 -3.46 29.46
N ASP A 52 5.61 -4.53 28.67
CA ASP A 52 6.81 -5.31 28.34
C ASP A 52 7.39 -4.96 26.97
N TYR A 53 6.52 -4.52 26.03
CA TYR A 53 6.87 -4.29 24.64
C TYR A 53 6.69 -2.81 24.27
N PRO A 54 7.77 -2.02 24.17
CA PRO A 54 7.65 -0.61 23.82
C PRO A 54 7.22 -0.39 22.37
N GLU A 55 7.52 -1.31 21.46
CA GLU A 55 7.19 -1.20 20.03
C GLU A 55 6.09 -2.20 19.68
N ARG A 56 4.86 -1.73 19.43
CA ARG A 56 3.70 -2.61 19.25
C ARG A 56 2.93 -2.31 17.97
N CYS A 57 2.45 -3.37 17.34
CA CYS A 57 1.63 -3.29 16.14
C CYS A 57 0.30 -3.99 16.36
N PHE A 58 -0.79 -3.23 16.27
CA PHE A 58 -2.16 -3.73 16.30
C PHE A 58 -2.68 -3.87 14.87
N MET A 59 -2.58 -5.10 14.35
CA MET A 59 -3.01 -5.44 12.99
C MET A 59 -4.44 -5.94 13.03
N ALA A 60 -5.37 -5.19 12.46
CA ALA A 60 -6.78 -5.54 12.52
C ALA A 60 -7.48 -5.37 11.18
N GLY A 61 -8.59 -6.08 11.00
CA GLY A 61 -9.54 -5.80 9.93
C GLY A 61 -10.16 -4.40 10.01
N ASN A 62 -10.94 -4.05 8.99
CA ASN A 62 -11.61 -2.77 8.90
C ASN A 62 -12.76 -2.66 9.91
N GLN A 63 -12.93 -1.47 10.49
CA GLN A 63 -14.00 -1.15 11.44
C GLN A 63 -14.02 -2.03 12.71
N LEU A 64 -12.87 -2.54 13.14
CA LEU A 64 -12.75 -3.37 14.36
C LEU A 64 -12.27 -2.58 15.60
N GLY A 65 -12.29 -1.24 15.54
CA GLY A 65 -11.89 -0.38 16.66
C GLY A 65 -10.38 -0.19 16.83
N LYS A 66 -9.57 -0.46 15.79
CA LYS A 66 -8.10 -0.32 15.83
C LYS A 66 -7.64 1.10 16.19
N SER A 67 -8.12 2.12 15.46
CA SER A 67 -7.75 3.52 15.69
C SER A 67 -8.37 4.06 16.98
N PHE A 68 -9.53 3.52 17.38
CA PHE A 68 -10.16 3.84 18.66
C PHE A 68 -9.32 3.35 19.84
N THR A 69 -8.76 2.14 19.74
CA THR A 69 -7.84 1.58 20.73
C THR A 69 -6.57 2.43 20.86
N GLY A 70 -5.95 2.80 19.73
CA GLY A 70 -4.78 3.67 19.73
C GLY A 70 -5.06 5.04 20.35
N ALA A 71 -6.19 5.66 20.02
CA ALA A 71 -6.60 6.94 20.59
C ALA A 71 -6.88 6.87 22.10
N ALA A 72 -7.56 5.81 22.57
CA ALA A 72 -7.83 5.63 23.99
C ALA A 72 -6.54 5.47 24.79
N GLU A 73 -5.61 4.62 24.33
CA GLU A 73 -4.31 4.44 24.99
C GLU A 73 -3.50 5.74 25.03
N VAL A 74 -3.46 6.48 23.92
CA VAL A 74 -2.81 7.80 23.87
C VAL A 74 -3.48 8.79 24.82
N ALA A 75 -4.81 8.83 24.88
CA ALA A 75 -5.54 9.73 25.78
C ALA A 75 -5.26 9.41 27.25
N PHE A 76 -5.17 8.13 27.63
CA PHE A 76 -4.72 7.72 28.96
C PHE A 76 -3.28 8.18 29.24
N HIS A 77 -2.39 8.10 28.27
CA HIS A 77 -1.02 8.60 28.42
C HIS A 77 -0.93 10.12 28.54
N LEU A 78 -1.73 10.85 27.77
CA LEU A 78 -1.75 12.32 27.81
C LEU A 78 -2.29 12.85 29.14
N THR A 79 -3.35 12.23 29.67
CA THR A 79 -4.03 12.70 30.88
C THR A 79 -3.45 12.14 32.18
N GLY A 80 -2.77 10.99 32.14
CA GLY A 80 -2.32 10.26 33.34
C GLY A 80 -3.45 9.54 34.10
N ARG A 81 -4.69 9.60 33.61
CA ARG A 81 -5.90 9.08 34.27
C ARG A 81 -6.15 7.61 33.95
N TYR A 82 -5.20 6.75 34.31
CA TYR A 82 -5.30 5.32 34.06
C TYR A 82 -6.37 4.63 34.94
N PRO A 83 -7.06 3.60 34.45
CA PRO A 83 -7.93 2.73 35.25
C PRO A 83 -7.26 2.27 36.56
N GLY A 84 -7.91 2.59 37.68
CA GLY A 84 -7.43 2.32 39.04
C GLY A 84 -6.67 3.48 39.70
N THR A 85 -6.43 4.61 39.03
CA THR A 85 -5.97 5.84 39.68
C THR A 85 -7.17 6.63 40.23
N LYS A 86 -6.92 7.57 41.15
CA LYS A 86 -7.98 8.45 41.69
C LYS A 86 -8.53 9.42 40.65
N GLY A 87 -7.78 9.66 39.56
CA GLY A 87 -8.22 10.50 38.45
C GLY A 87 -9.12 9.78 37.46
N TYR A 88 -9.27 8.45 37.55
CA TYR A 88 -10.19 7.66 36.74
C TYR A 88 -11.52 7.45 37.50
N PRO A 89 -12.68 7.71 36.88
CA PRO A 89 -13.96 7.63 37.58
C PRO A 89 -14.33 6.19 37.94
N ALA A 90 -15.06 6.02 39.04
CA ALA A 90 -15.37 4.70 39.59
C ALA A 90 -16.32 3.86 38.69
N ASP A 91 -17.14 4.54 37.90
CA ASP A 91 -18.09 3.98 36.92
C ASP A 91 -17.52 3.90 35.49
N GLY A 92 -16.23 4.20 35.31
CA GLY A 92 -15.57 4.09 34.01
C GLY A 92 -15.59 2.67 33.44
N LYS A 93 -15.86 2.56 32.13
CA LYS A 93 -16.15 1.31 31.43
C LYS A 93 -14.93 0.48 31.04
N TYR A 94 -13.71 0.94 31.34
CA TYR A 94 -12.50 0.17 30.99
C TYR A 94 -12.55 -1.21 31.64
N GLY A 95 -13.03 -1.32 32.88
CA GLY A 95 -13.12 -2.58 33.60
C GLY A 95 -11.75 -3.13 34.02
N GLY A 96 -11.60 -3.42 35.31
CA GLY A 96 -10.34 -3.90 35.89
C GLY A 96 -9.23 -2.83 35.95
N GLU A 97 -8.03 -3.26 36.35
CA GLU A 97 -6.87 -2.37 36.49
C GLU A 97 -6.09 -2.21 35.17
N TRP A 98 -5.45 -1.05 35.00
CA TRP A 98 -4.52 -0.81 33.90
C TRP A 98 -3.21 -1.58 34.08
N LYS A 99 -2.89 -2.48 33.12
CA LYS A 99 -1.66 -3.28 33.13
C LYS A 99 -0.65 -2.88 32.07
N GLY A 100 -1.00 -1.98 31.15
CA GLY A 100 -0.09 -1.47 30.11
C GLY A 100 0.98 -0.52 30.66
N LYS A 101 1.71 0.14 29.75
CA LYS A 101 2.69 1.18 30.13
C LYS A 101 2.01 2.29 30.91
N ARG A 102 2.65 2.79 31.97
CA ARG A 102 2.26 4.04 32.63
C ARG A 102 3.36 5.07 32.47
N PHE A 103 2.97 6.31 32.18
CA PHE A 103 3.81 7.49 32.31
C PHE A 103 3.39 8.21 33.60
N TYR A 104 4.37 8.61 34.41
CA TYR A 104 4.19 9.26 35.71
C TYR A 104 4.68 10.72 35.67
N GLU A 105 4.79 11.26 34.47
CA GLU A 105 5.19 12.63 34.19
C GLU A 105 4.46 13.07 32.90
N PRO A 106 4.27 14.38 32.70
CA PRO A 106 3.68 14.89 31.47
C PRO A 106 4.45 14.45 30.22
N VAL A 107 3.72 14.09 29.17
CA VAL A 107 4.28 13.46 27.97
C VAL A 107 4.17 14.31 26.71
N VAL A 108 5.10 14.13 25.78
CA VAL A 108 4.96 14.60 24.40
C VAL A 108 4.66 13.42 23.50
N PHE A 109 3.53 13.46 22.79
CA PHE A 109 3.11 12.43 21.85
C PHE A 109 2.93 12.97 20.43
N TRP A 110 3.35 12.18 19.46
CA TRP A 110 3.11 12.44 18.04
C TRP A 110 2.08 11.45 17.49
N ILE A 111 1.07 11.99 16.81
CA ILE A 111 -0.05 11.23 16.26
C ILE A 111 0.01 11.32 14.73
N GLY A 112 0.32 10.18 14.11
CA GLY A 112 0.47 10.02 12.68
C GLY A 112 -0.83 9.63 11.99
N GLY A 113 -0.92 9.93 10.70
CA GLY A 113 -1.95 9.44 9.78
C GLY A 113 -1.60 9.82 8.34
N GLU A 114 -2.23 9.20 7.35
CA GLU A 114 -1.81 9.30 5.94
C GLU A 114 -1.73 10.74 5.40
N THR A 115 -2.85 11.46 5.44
CA THR A 115 -2.98 12.79 4.82
C THR A 115 -3.58 13.80 5.80
N ASN A 116 -3.46 15.10 5.50
CA ASN A 116 -4.07 16.14 6.31
C ASN A 116 -5.58 15.90 6.50
N GLU A 117 -6.28 15.48 5.43
CA GLU A 117 -7.72 15.21 5.45
C GLU A 117 -8.06 13.92 6.20
N THR A 118 -7.26 12.86 6.02
CA THR A 118 -7.49 11.59 6.73
C THR A 118 -7.32 11.82 8.23
N VAL A 119 -6.30 12.55 8.66
CA VAL A 119 -6.03 12.86 10.07
C VAL A 119 -7.20 13.59 10.73
N THR A 120 -7.79 14.61 10.08
CA THR A 120 -8.95 15.33 10.65
C THR A 120 -10.17 14.42 10.84
N LYS A 121 -10.36 13.42 9.98
CA LYS A 121 -11.50 12.49 9.99
C LYS A 121 -11.29 11.24 10.85
N THR A 122 -10.05 10.90 11.17
CA THR A 122 -9.65 9.67 11.88
C THR A 122 -9.07 10.01 13.26
N THR A 123 -7.75 10.03 13.41
CA THR A 123 -7.06 10.18 14.70
C THR A 123 -7.46 11.45 15.43
N GLN A 124 -7.52 12.59 14.74
CA GLN A 124 -7.93 13.86 15.36
C GLN A 124 -9.39 13.79 15.79
N ARG A 125 -10.30 13.28 14.96
CA ARG A 125 -11.72 13.15 15.32
C ARG A 125 -11.90 12.29 16.56
N ILE A 126 -11.16 11.18 16.66
CA ILE A 126 -11.29 10.25 17.78
C ILE A 126 -10.71 10.84 19.07
N LEU A 127 -9.59 11.58 19.00
CA LEU A 127 -8.98 12.22 20.18
C LEU A 127 -9.73 13.49 20.60
N CYS A 128 -10.14 14.34 19.66
CA CYS A 128 -10.61 15.69 19.94
C CYS A 128 -12.11 15.90 19.71
N GLY A 129 -12.78 15.01 18.98
CA GLY A 129 -14.11 15.27 18.40
C GLY A 129 -14.03 15.98 17.05
N ARG A 130 -15.19 16.28 16.47
CA ARG A 130 -15.30 16.92 15.15
C ARG A 130 -15.15 18.44 15.27
N ILE A 131 -13.92 18.93 15.07
CA ILE A 131 -13.60 20.37 15.11
C ILE A 131 -14.42 21.18 14.10
N GLU A 132 -14.77 20.59 12.95
CA GLU A 132 -15.58 21.23 11.92
C GLU A 132 -17.06 21.41 12.29
N GLU A 133 -17.56 20.66 13.27
CA GLU A 133 -18.94 20.73 13.76
C GLU A 133 -19.02 21.52 15.06
N ASN A 134 -18.03 21.35 15.96
CA ASN A 134 -18.06 21.88 17.31
C ASN A 134 -17.27 23.19 17.48
N ASP A 135 -16.47 23.58 16.48
CA ASP A 135 -15.50 24.69 16.51
C ASP A 135 -14.39 24.60 17.58
N GLU A 136 -14.47 23.66 18.52
CA GLU A 136 -13.51 23.40 19.59
C GLU A 136 -13.30 21.88 19.82
N PRO A 137 -12.17 21.47 20.42
CA PRO A 137 -11.92 20.08 20.81
C PRO A 137 -12.61 19.72 22.16
N GLY A 138 -12.49 18.45 22.55
CA GLY A 138 -12.98 17.94 23.85
C GLY A 138 -14.22 17.05 23.75
N TYR A 139 -14.63 16.70 22.54
CA TYR A 139 -15.76 15.78 22.28
C TYR A 139 -15.26 14.43 21.74
N GLY A 140 -14.07 14.04 22.20
CA GLY A 140 -13.34 12.86 21.78
C GLY A 140 -12.80 12.10 22.99
N SER A 141 -11.77 11.30 22.77
CA SER A 141 -11.12 10.49 23.80
C SER A 141 -10.30 11.33 24.79
N ILE A 142 -9.94 12.57 24.45
CA ILE A 142 -9.34 13.49 25.42
C ILE A 142 -10.48 14.26 26.10
N PRO A 143 -10.65 14.13 27.43
CA PRO A 143 -11.68 14.86 28.17
C PRO A 143 -11.61 16.36 27.96
N LYS A 144 -12.77 17.02 27.77
CA LYS A 144 -12.83 18.48 27.54
C LYS A 144 -12.14 19.28 28.65
N GLU A 145 -12.35 18.88 29.90
CA GLU A 145 -11.78 19.55 31.09
C GLU A 145 -10.25 19.51 31.17
N ASP A 146 -9.64 18.52 30.51
CA ASP A 146 -8.20 18.32 30.49
C ASP A 146 -7.53 19.12 29.37
N ILE A 147 -8.28 19.64 28.39
CA ILE A 147 -7.72 20.46 27.30
C ILE A 147 -7.55 21.91 27.75
N ILE A 148 -6.30 22.36 27.86
CA ILE A 148 -5.95 23.72 28.30
C ILE A 148 -6.04 24.70 27.12
N SER A 149 -5.43 24.31 26.01
CA SER A 149 -5.44 25.11 24.78
C SER A 149 -5.06 24.23 23.59
N TRP A 150 -5.33 24.74 22.39
CA TRP A 150 -5.05 24.06 21.14
C TRP A 150 -4.74 25.07 20.04
N LYS A 151 -4.06 24.62 19.00
CA LYS A 151 -3.69 25.47 17.87
C LYS A 151 -4.09 24.79 16.55
N LYS A 152 -4.81 25.50 15.69
CA LYS A 152 -5.04 25.08 14.31
C LYS A 152 -3.74 25.17 13.50
N SER A 153 -3.56 24.23 12.59
CA SER A 153 -2.53 24.31 11.56
C SER A 153 -2.77 25.55 10.68
N PRO A 154 -1.74 26.36 10.41
CA PRO A 154 -1.88 27.50 9.51
C PRO A 154 -1.97 27.06 8.03
N PHE A 155 -1.75 25.77 7.73
CA PHE A 155 -1.62 25.26 6.37
C PHE A 155 -2.84 24.46 5.89
N PHE A 156 -3.68 23.96 6.79
CA PHE A 156 -4.85 23.15 6.43
C PHE A 156 -6.04 23.46 7.35
N PRO A 157 -7.21 23.82 6.81
CA PRO A 157 -8.40 24.10 7.62
C PRO A 157 -8.75 22.93 8.55
N ASN A 158 -9.14 23.26 9.78
CA ASN A 158 -9.61 22.32 10.82
C ASN A 158 -8.58 21.26 11.29
N LEU A 159 -7.41 21.16 10.67
CA LEU A 159 -6.30 20.37 11.20
C LEU A 159 -5.78 21.04 12.46
N VAL A 160 -5.71 20.30 13.56
CA VAL A 160 -5.06 20.71 14.79
C VAL A 160 -3.56 20.46 14.63
N ASP A 161 -2.74 21.47 14.89
CA ASP A 161 -1.28 21.33 14.94
C ASP A 161 -0.87 20.64 16.25
N HIS A 162 -1.35 21.18 17.39
CA HIS A 162 -1.17 20.57 18.70
C HIS A 162 -2.25 20.95 19.73
N LEU A 163 -2.34 20.13 20.78
CA LEU A 163 -3.08 20.41 22.01
C LEU A 163 -2.15 20.39 23.23
N LEU A 164 -2.50 21.20 24.23
CA LEU A 164 -1.95 21.16 25.58
C LEU A 164 -2.99 20.50 26.51
N VAL A 165 -2.60 19.42 27.17
CA VAL A 165 -3.48 18.57 27.99
C VAL A 165 -2.95 18.49 29.42
N LYS A 166 -3.81 18.68 30.42
CA LYS A 166 -3.46 18.48 31.83
C LYS A 166 -3.09 17.03 32.08
N HIS A 167 -1.94 16.79 32.68
CA HIS A 167 -1.53 15.47 33.15
C HIS A 167 -1.74 15.38 34.67
N HIS A 168 -2.10 14.18 35.14
CA HIS A 168 -2.44 13.92 36.53
C HIS A 168 -1.61 12.76 37.09
N THR A 169 -1.24 12.86 38.36
CA THR A 169 -0.62 11.75 39.11
C THR A 169 -1.64 10.65 39.41
N PRO A 170 -1.20 9.46 39.89
CA PRO A 170 -2.12 8.42 40.36
C PRO A 170 -3.09 8.87 41.46
N GLU A 171 -2.75 9.93 42.19
CA GLU A 171 -3.58 10.54 43.24
C GLU A 171 -4.64 11.51 42.68
N GLY A 172 -4.66 11.73 41.36
CA GLY A 172 -5.60 12.63 40.69
C GLY A 172 -5.19 14.11 40.78
N VAL A 173 -3.93 14.40 41.12
CA VAL A 173 -3.41 15.76 41.24
C VAL A 173 -2.75 16.17 39.93
N GLU A 174 -3.06 17.35 39.40
CA GLU A 174 -2.40 17.91 38.21
C GLU A 174 -0.90 18.10 38.48
N ASP A 175 -0.03 17.53 37.63
CA ASP A 175 1.43 17.57 37.76
C ASP A 175 2.15 18.22 36.57
N GLY A 176 1.40 18.65 35.55
CA GLY A 176 1.91 19.46 34.45
C GLY A 176 1.09 19.30 33.17
N ILE A 177 1.75 19.58 32.05
CA ILE A 177 1.10 19.70 30.74
C ILE A 177 1.73 18.74 29.74
N SER A 178 0.94 17.79 29.25
CA SER A 178 1.26 16.94 28.11
C SER A 178 0.98 17.67 26.80
N ILE A 179 1.70 17.31 25.74
CA ILE A 179 1.55 17.90 24.41
C ILE A 179 1.25 16.81 23.38
N CYS A 180 0.18 17.00 22.61
CA CYS A 180 -0.23 16.11 21.53
C CYS A 180 -0.07 16.82 20.19
N TYR A 181 0.81 16.34 19.31
CA TYR A 181 0.98 16.86 17.95
C TYR A 181 0.34 15.94 16.91
N PHE A 182 -0.35 16.50 15.93
CA PHE A 182 -0.79 15.74 14.75
C PHE A 182 0.21 15.90 13.59
N LYS A 183 0.61 14.79 13.00
CA LYS A 183 1.64 14.73 11.95
C LYS A 183 1.18 13.88 10.76
N PRO A 184 0.56 14.50 9.75
CA PRO A 184 0.22 13.79 8.53
C PRO A 184 1.48 13.31 7.77
N TYR A 185 1.49 12.06 7.30
CA TYR A 185 2.61 11.46 6.56
C TYR A 185 2.86 12.20 5.24
N SER A 186 1.81 12.71 4.62
CA SER A 186 1.86 13.53 3.40
C SER A 186 2.72 14.80 3.53
N GLN A 187 3.04 15.26 4.75
CA GLN A 187 3.96 16.39 4.97
C GLN A 187 5.45 15.99 4.93
N GLY A 188 5.72 14.70 4.74
CA GLY A 188 7.04 14.14 4.50
C GLY A 188 7.91 14.00 5.75
N ARG A 189 9.02 13.29 5.56
CA ARG A 189 10.00 12.93 6.60
C ARG A 189 10.54 14.12 7.40
N ALA A 190 10.71 15.29 6.79
CA ALA A 190 11.28 16.46 7.45
C ALA A 190 10.47 16.91 8.69
N ARG A 191 9.14 16.72 8.69
CA ARG A 191 8.28 17.06 9.84
C ARG A 191 8.43 16.12 11.03
N TRP A 192 9.10 14.99 10.84
CA TRP A 192 9.32 13.97 11.85
C TRP A 192 10.72 14.06 12.50
N GLN A 193 11.43 15.16 12.27
CA GLN A 193 12.75 15.42 12.82
C GLN A 193 12.71 16.46 13.94
N GLY A 194 13.72 16.45 14.81
CA GLY A 194 14.08 17.60 15.65
C GLY A 194 13.62 17.58 17.11
N ASP A 195 12.55 16.86 17.46
CA ASP A 195 12.03 16.83 18.84
C ASP A 195 12.38 15.54 19.58
N THR A 196 12.38 15.54 20.91
CA THR A 196 12.51 14.32 21.73
C THR A 196 11.19 14.07 22.44
N ILE A 197 10.55 12.94 22.14
CA ILE A 197 9.15 12.68 22.52
C ILE A 197 9.02 11.37 23.29
N HIS A 198 8.01 11.27 24.16
CA HIS A 198 7.78 10.09 24.98
C HIS A 198 7.22 8.92 24.19
N GLY A 199 6.36 9.21 23.19
CA GLY A 199 5.75 8.17 22.38
C GLY A 199 5.24 8.66 21.03
N VAL A 200 5.01 7.71 20.15
CA VAL A 200 4.44 7.95 18.82
C VAL A 200 3.33 6.94 18.53
N TRP A 201 2.21 7.44 18.02
CA TRP A 201 1.16 6.61 17.45
C TRP A 201 1.15 6.78 15.94
N PHE A 202 1.35 5.69 15.21
CA PHE A 202 1.16 5.63 13.77
C PHE A 202 -0.21 4.99 13.46
N ASP A 203 -1.19 5.80 13.05
CA ASP A 203 -2.46 5.28 12.53
C ASP A 203 -2.40 5.12 11.01
N GLU A 204 -2.92 4.00 10.53
CA GLU A 204 -2.63 3.47 9.21
C GLU A 204 -1.12 3.25 8.99
N GLU A 205 -0.76 2.63 7.87
CA GLU A 205 0.61 2.16 7.66
C GLU A 205 1.55 3.32 7.23
N PRO A 206 2.58 3.68 8.01
CA PRO A 206 3.48 4.78 7.64
C PRO A 206 4.54 4.33 6.62
N PRO A 207 5.03 5.23 5.75
CA PRO A 207 6.26 4.99 5.00
C PRO A 207 7.41 4.66 5.95
N TYR A 208 8.26 3.68 5.61
CA TYR A 208 9.31 3.19 6.51
C TYR A 208 10.31 4.28 6.94
N SER A 209 10.54 5.28 6.08
CA SER A 209 11.42 6.42 6.40
C SER A 209 10.85 7.35 7.48
N ILE A 210 9.52 7.47 7.57
CA ILE A 210 8.81 8.21 8.61
C ILE A 210 8.78 7.39 9.90
N TYR A 211 8.49 6.09 9.76
CA TYR A 211 8.53 5.13 10.86
C TYR A 211 9.86 5.20 11.63
N GLY A 212 10.98 5.09 10.91
CA GLY A 212 12.32 5.15 11.51
C GLY A 212 12.64 6.48 12.19
N GLU A 213 12.17 7.61 11.65
CA GLU A 213 12.38 8.92 12.30
C GLU A 213 11.57 9.06 13.59
N GLY A 214 10.29 8.68 13.58
CA GLY A 214 9.46 8.71 14.79
C GLY A 214 10.03 7.82 15.89
N LEU A 215 10.46 6.60 15.56
CA LEU A 215 11.12 5.70 16.51
C LEU A 215 12.40 6.33 17.09
N THR A 216 13.20 6.98 16.25
CA THR A 216 14.43 7.66 16.69
C THR A 216 14.14 8.78 17.70
N ARG A 217 13.02 9.50 17.56
CA ARG A 217 12.63 10.57 18.51
C ARG A 217 12.24 10.05 19.90
N THR A 218 11.86 8.78 19.98
CA THR A 218 11.46 8.10 21.23
C THR A 218 12.61 7.41 21.96
N ASN A 219 13.84 7.44 21.41
CA ASN A 219 15.00 6.73 21.97
C ASN A 219 15.28 7.03 23.46
N LYS A 220 15.10 8.29 23.87
CA LYS A 220 15.33 8.70 25.27
C LYS A 220 14.36 8.01 26.24
N TYR A 221 13.14 7.71 25.78
CA TYR A 221 12.04 7.21 26.62
C TYR A 221 11.68 5.75 26.29
N GLY A 222 12.65 4.99 25.78
CA GLY A 222 12.50 3.54 25.60
C GLY A 222 11.85 3.11 24.29
N GLN A 223 11.84 3.98 23.28
CA GLN A 223 11.32 3.69 21.94
C GLN A 223 9.83 3.36 21.88
N PHE A 224 9.02 3.99 22.74
CA PHE A 224 7.59 3.69 22.83
C PHE A 224 6.85 4.09 21.55
N SER A 225 6.32 3.11 20.83
CA SER A 225 5.60 3.31 19.59
C SER A 225 4.44 2.32 19.46
N ILE A 226 3.31 2.83 18.98
CA ILE A 226 2.13 2.02 18.69
C ILE A 226 1.74 2.22 17.21
N LEU A 227 1.42 1.13 16.53
CA LEU A 227 0.91 1.15 15.15
C LEU A 227 -0.49 0.53 15.13
N THR A 228 -1.43 1.15 14.41
CA THR A 228 -2.79 0.63 14.22
C THR A 228 -3.15 0.69 12.75
N PHE A 229 -3.16 -0.46 12.05
CA PHE A 229 -3.48 -0.47 10.62
C PHE A 229 -4.11 -1.78 10.16
N THR A 230 -4.78 -1.70 9.00
CA THR A 230 -5.18 -2.88 8.23
C THR A 230 -4.08 -3.12 7.18
N PRO A 231 -3.46 -4.31 7.07
CA PRO A 231 -2.33 -4.55 6.16
C PRO A 231 -2.76 -4.68 4.69
N LEU A 232 -3.33 -3.62 4.13
CA LEU A 232 -3.79 -3.56 2.73
C LEU A 232 -2.62 -3.45 1.74
N MET A 233 -1.45 -2.98 2.19
CA MET A 233 -0.22 -2.92 1.38
C MET A 233 0.55 -4.24 1.38
N GLY A 234 0.15 -5.23 2.19
CA GLY A 234 0.71 -6.58 2.18
C GLY A 234 2.00 -6.68 2.97
N MET A 235 3.06 -7.22 2.37
CA MET A 235 4.36 -7.41 3.03
C MET A 235 5.27 -6.19 2.85
N SER A 236 4.83 -5.02 3.29
CA SER A 236 5.68 -3.83 3.33
C SER A 236 6.89 -4.00 4.25
N ASP A 237 7.79 -3.02 4.27
CA ASP A 237 8.94 -3.02 5.18
C ASP A 237 8.51 -3.00 6.66
N VAL A 238 7.46 -2.25 7.00
CA VAL A 238 6.91 -2.18 8.37
C VAL A 238 6.31 -3.54 8.73
N VAL A 239 5.45 -4.11 7.88
CA VAL A 239 4.83 -5.42 8.13
C VAL A 239 5.90 -6.53 8.20
N THR A 240 6.90 -6.49 7.32
CA THR A 240 8.01 -7.44 7.32
C THR A 240 8.83 -7.36 8.59
N LYS A 241 9.11 -6.15 9.09
CA LYS A 241 9.82 -5.95 10.37
C LYS A 241 9.07 -6.60 11.53
N PHE A 242 7.75 -6.46 11.60
CA PHE A 242 6.95 -6.99 12.70
C PHE A 242 6.65 -8.50 12.59
N LEU A 243 6.43 -9.03 11.38
CA LEU A 243 6.02 -10.43 11.20
C LEU A 243 7.16 -11.40 10.90
N LYS A 244 8.19 -10.98 10.15
CA LYS A 244 9.30 -11.86 9.75
C LYS A 244 10.55 -11.67 10.60
N ASN A 245 10.83 -10.43 10.99
CA ASN A 245 12.05 -10.06 11.72
C ASN A 245 11.78 -9.38 13.07
N PRO A 246 10.87 -9.90 13.92
CA PRO A 246 10.56 -9.24 15.19
C PRO A 246 11.77 -9.25 16.13
N SER A 247 12.05 -8.10 16.72
CA SER A 247 12.95 -7.97 17.86
C SER A 247 12.26 -8.42 19.15
N LYS A 248 13.04 -8.64 20.22
CA LYS A 248 12.50 -9.00 21.53
C LYS A 248 11.62 -7.92 22.16
N SER A 249 11.77 -6.67 21.73
CA SER A 249 11.01 -5.52 22.22
C SER A 249 9.73 -5.27 21.45
N GLN A 250 9.43 -6.11 20.44
CA GLN A 250 8.29 -5.96 19.56
C GLN A 250 7.17 -6.95 19.86
N LYS A 251 5.92 -6.49 19.76
CA LYS A 251 4.74 -7.35 19.84
C LYS A 251 3.74 -7.01 18.75
N VAL A 252 3.25 -8.03 18.08
CA VAL A 252 2.09 -7.94 17.19
C VAL A 252 0.89 -8.54 17.92
N VAL A 253 -0.21 -7.80 17.91
CA VAL A 253 -1.53 -8.31 18.28
C VAL A 253 -2.41 -8.24 17.04
N ASN A 254 -2.98 -9.37 16.66
CA ASN A 254 -3.88 -9.47 15.52
C ASN A 254 -5.33 -9.56 16.01
N MET A 255 -6.23 -8.83 15.36
CA MET A 255 -7.67 -8.83 15.64
C MET A 255 -8.48 -9.04 14.35
N THR A 256 -9.42 -9.96 14.41
CA THR A 256 -10.31 -10.32 13.31
C THR A 256 -11.72 -9.83 13.56
N ILE A 257 -12.57 -9.85 12.53
CA ILE A 257 -13.99 -9.51 12.64
C ILE A 257 -14.75 -10.40 13.64
N TYR A 258 -14.25 -11.60 13.92
CA TYR A 258 -14.82 -12.50 14.92
C TYR A 258 -14.49 -12.10 16.36
N ASP A 259 -13.45 -11.30 16.56
CA ASP A 259 -13.08 -10.74 17.86
C ASP A 259 -13.87 -9.45 18.19
N ALA A 260 -14.63 -8.92 17.22
CA ALA A 260 -15.46 -7.73 17.43
C ALA A 260 -16.81 -8.11 18.06
N GLU A 261 -17.11 -7.49 19.21
CA GLU A 261 -18.31 -7.80 20.00
C GLU A 261 -19.55 -7.00 19.54
N HIS A 262 -19.38 -6.00 18.67
CA HIS A 262 -20.49 -5.14 18.20
C HIS A 262 -21.19 -5.62 16.93
N TYR A 263 -20.72 -6.71 16.30
CA TYR A 263 -21.39 -7.33 15.15
C TYR A 263 -22.04 -8.65 15.54
N THR A 264 -23.27 -8.89 15.06
CA THR A 264 -23.87 -10.23 15.10
C THR A 264 -23.16 -11.15 14.11
N ASP A 265 -23.29 -12.46 14.28
CA ASP A 265 -22.62 -13.43 13.38
C ASP A 265 -23.13 -13.29 11.94
N GLU A 266 -24.40 -12.97 11.73
CA GLU A 266 -24.95 -12.69 10.40
C GLU A 266 -24.34 -11.43 9.77
N GLN A 267 -24.13 -10.36 10.56
CA GLN A 267 -23.49 -9.14 10.08
C GLN A 267 -22.02 -9.41 9.70
N LYS A 268 -21.31 -10.22 10.49
CA LYS A 268 -19.92 -10.61 10.19
C LYS A 268 -19.83 -11.30 8.83
N GLU A 269 -20.68 -12.29 8.57
CA GLU A 269 -20.70 -13.01 7.29
C GLU A 269 -21.05 -12.09 6.12
N GLN A 270 -22.03 -11.20 6.28
CA GLN A 270 -22.39 -10.21 5.25
C GLN A 270 -21.22 -9.26 4.93
N ILE A 271 -20.51 -8.77 5.95
CA ILE A 271 -19.35 -7.90 5.78
C ILE A 271 -18.22 -8.64 5.06
N ILE A 272 -17.91 -9.87 5.47
CA ILE A 272 -16.88 -10.72 4.83
C ILE A 272 -17.19 -10.96 3.35
N ALA A 273 -18.45 -11.27 3.02
CA ALA A 273 -18.90 -11.52 1.66
C ALA A 273 -18.86 -10.26 0.77
N SER A 274 -19.02 -9.07 1.37
CA SER A 274 -18.95 -7.79 0.65
C SER A 274 -17.54 -7.44 0.14
N TYR A 275 -16.49 -8.02 0.75
CA TYR A 275 -15.12 -7.72 0.35
C TYR A 275 -14.69 -8.49 -0.91
N PRO A 276 -13.92 -7.84 -1.81
CA PRO A 276 -13.25 -8.52 -2.91
C PRO A 276 -12.39 -9.67 -2.39
N GLU A 277 -12.38 -10.80 -3.11
CA GLU A 277 -11.73 -12.04 -2.68
C GLU A 277 -10.25 -11.84 -2.32
N HIS A 278 -9.52 -11.02 -3.09
CA HIS A 278 -8.09 -10.75 -2.88
C HIS A 278 -7.78 -9.87 -1.66
N GLU A 279 -8.75 -9.09 -1.18
CA GLU A 279 -8.61 -8.19 -0.02
C GLU A 279 -9.30 -8.73 1.23
N ARG A 280 -10.10 -9.80 1.09
CA ARG A 280 -10.95 -10.34 2.16
C ARG A 280 -10.18 -10.72 3.42
N GLU A 281 -9.04 -11.39 3.28
CA GLU A 281 -8.21 -11.77 4.44
C GLU A 281 -7.68 -10.55 5.19
N ALA A 282 -7.13 -9.56 4.48
CA ALA A 282 -6.62 -8.34 5.09
C ALA A 282 -7.75 -7.53 5.75
N ARG A 283 -8.87 -7.32 5.05
CA ARG A 283 -9.98 -6.48 5.53
C ARG A 283 -10.80 -7.13 6.63
N ALA A 284 -10.97 -8.46 6.63
CA ALA A 284 -11.77 -9.15 7.65
C ALA A 284 -10.93 -9.66 8.82
N ARG A 285 -9.68 -10.09 8.57
CA ARG A 285 -8.85 -10.77 9.58
C ARG A 285 -7.58 -10.01 9.94
N GLY A 286 -7.27 -8.91 9.28
CA GLY A 286 -6.02 -8.16 9.53
C GLY A 286 -4.77 -8.97 9.19
N ILE A 287 -4.89 -9.98 8.32
CA ILE A 287 -3.77 -10.83 7.88
C ILE A 287 -3.25 -10.24 6.56
N PRO A 288 -1.95 -9.90 6.46
CA PRO A 288 -1.40 -9.36 5.23
C PRO A 288 -1.53 -10.40 4.11
N THR A 289 -2.19 -10.02 3.02
CA THR A 289 -2.23 -10.87 1.83
C THR A 289 -0.85 -10.84 1.17
N MET A 290 -0.23 -12.01 0.96
CA MET A 290 0.97 -12.09 0.13
C MET A 290 0.60 -11.69 -1.31
N GLY A 291 0.93 -10.46 -1.74
CA GLY A 291 0.77 -10.00 -3.11
C GLY A 291 -0.11 -8.77 -3.35
N SER A 292 -0.58 -8.05 -2.32
CA SER A 292 -1.19 -6.72 -2.53
C SER A 292 -0.16 -5.73 -3.08
N GLY A 293 -0.61 -4.83 -3.96
CA GLY A 293 0.26 -3.96 -4.75
C GLY A 293 0.78 -4.59 -6.05
N ARG A 294 0.68 -5.91 -6.24
CA ARG A 294 1.04 -6.55 -7.51
C ARG A 294 0.23 -5.98 -8.66
N ILE A 295 0.91 -5.63 -9.74
CA ILE A 295 0.28 -5.11 -10.95
C ILE A 295 -0.49 -6.23 -11.66
N PHE A 296 0.10 -7.41 -11.76
CA PHE A 296 -0.54 -8.60 -12.32
C PHE A 296 -1.02 -9.52 -11.19
N GLN A 297 -2.28 -9.38 -10.81
CA GLN A 297 -2.95 -10.23 -9.82
C GLN A 297 -3.57 -11.46 -10.48
N ILE A 298 -2.75 -12.21 -11.24
CA ILE A 298 -3.21 -13.38 -12.01
C ILE A 298 -2.36 -14.58 -11.56
N PRO A 299 -2.98 -15.74 -11.25
CA PRO A 299 -2.21 -16.95 -10.93
C PRO A 299 -1.28 -17.31 -12.09
N GLU A 300 0.00 -17.61 -11.81
CA GLU A 300 0.95 -17.98 -12.88
C GLU A 300 0.46 -19.14 -13.74
N GLU A 301 -0.17 -20.14 -13.10
CA GLU A 301 -0.72 -21.32 -13.78
C GLU A 301 -1.81 -20.97 -14.81
N ALA A 302 -2.46 -19.80 -14.70
CA ALA A 302 -3.44 -19.36 -15.69
C ALA A 302 -2.79 -18.94 -17.01
N ILE A 303 -1.54 -18.47 -16.99
CA ILE A 303 -0.80 -18.01 -18.16
C ILE A 303 0.33 -18.96 -18.58
N LYS A 304 0.77 -19.86 -17.69
CA LYS A 304 1.84 -20.81 -17.93
C LYS A 304 1.41 -21.92 -18.89
N CYS A 305 2.25 -22.26 -19.87
CA CYS A 305 2.02 -23.38 -20.77
C CYS A 305 3.31 -24.14 -21.11
N GLN A 306 3.16 -25.35 -21.67
CA GLN A 306 4.29 -26.17 -22.09
C GLN A 306 4.89 -25.65 -23.40
N PRO A 307 6.22 -25.67 -23.56
CA PRO A 307 6.86 -25.27 -24.80
C PRO A 307 6.44 -26.14 -25.98
N PHE A 308 6.25 -25.51 -27.14
CA PHE A 308 6.01 -26.19 -28.42
C PHE A 308 6.78 -25.51 -29.55
N GLU A 309 6.88 -26.17 -30.71
CA GLU A 309 7.56 -25.62 -31.87
C GLU A 309 6.72 -24.52 -32.53
N CYS A 310 7.33 -23.37 -32.84
CA CYS A 310 6.64 -22.24 -33.48
C CYS A 310 6.01 -22.66 -34.82
N PRO A 311 4.67 -22.58 -34.95
CA PRO A 311 3.98 -22.86 -36.20
C PRO A 311 4.33 -21.84 -37.29
N ASP A 312 4.37 -22.30 -38.54
CA ASP A 312 4.77 -21.48 -39.69
C ASP A 312 3.87 -20.24 -39.93
N HIS A 313 2.60 -20.30 -39.52
CA HIS A 313 1.62 -19.21 -39.71
C HIS A 313 1.67 -18.17 -38.59
N PHE A 314 2.38 -18.43 -37.48
CA PHE A 314 2.51 -17.47 -36.39
C PHE A 314 3.39 -16.29 -36.80
N TYR A 315 3.08 -15.13 -36.26
CA TYR A 315 3.86 -13.92 -36.44
C TYR A 315 4.84 -13.78 -35.28
N VAL A 316 6.11 -13.54 -35.58
CA VAL A 316 7.19 -13.52 -34.60
C VAL A 316 7.84 -12.14 -34.58
N ILE A 317 8.05 -11.63 -33.37
CA ILE A 317 8.79 -10.40 -33.08
C ILE A 317 9.64 -10.63 -31.85
N ASP A 318 10.87 -10.14 -31.89
CA ASP A 318 11.73 -10.09 -30.72
C ASP A 318 11.64 -8.70 -30.09
N ALA A 319 11.96 -8.60 -28.82
CA ALA A 319 12.08 -7.31 -28.15
C ALA A 319 13.17 -7.36 -27.10
N GLN A 320 13.73 -6.20 -26.80
CA GLN A 320 14.77 -6.09 -25.80
C GLN A 320 14.58 -4.86 -24.91
N ASP A 321 15.11 -4.95 -23.71
CA ASP A 321 15.36 -3.83 -22.83
C ASP A 321 16.87 -3.68 -22.60
N PHE A 322 17.37 -2.45 -22.67
CA PHE A 322 18.81 -2.18 -22.55
C PHE A 322 19.19 -2.12 -21.08
N GLY A 323 20.30 -2.79 -20.71
CA GLY A 323 20.82 -2.74 -19.34
C GLY A 323 22.31 -3.07 -19.28
N TRP A 324 22.98 -2.48 -18.28
CA TRP A 324 24.37 -2.82 -17.91
C TRP A 324 24.48 -3.09 -16.40
N ASN A 325 24.24 -2.05 -15.57
CA ASN A 325 24.20 -2.15 -14.11
C ASN A 325 22.95 -2.90 -13.62
N HIS A 326 21.80 -2.63 -14.25
CA HIS A 326 20.65 -3.53 -14.21
C HIS A 326 20.74 -4.52 -15.40
N PRO A 327 20.07 -5.68 -15.31
CA PRO A 327 20.11 -6.67 -16.39
C PRO A 327 19.62 -6.10 -17.72
N GLN A 328 20.18 -6.58 -18.84
CA GLN A 328 19.47 -6.48 -20.12
C GLN A 328 18.59 -7.71 -20.31
N ALA A 329 17.50 -7.55 -21.06
CA ALA A 329 16.56 -8.61 -21.37
C ALA A 329 16.31 -8.70 -22.87
N HIS A 330 16.19 -9.93 -23.37
CA HIS A 330 15.82 -10.25 -24.75
C HIS A 330 14.72 -11.29 -24.72
N ILE A 331 13.64 -11.03 -25.46
CA ILE A 331 12.48 -11.91 -25.52
C ILE A 331 12.08 -12.19 -26.95
N GLN A 332 11.36 -13.30 -27.15
CA GLN A 332 10.68 -13.61 -28.40
C GLN A 332 9.19 -13.82 -28.14
N LEU A 333 8.38 -12.99 -28.79
CA LEU A 333 6.93 -13.02 -28.72
C LEU A 333 6.36 -13.57 -30.03
N TRP A 334 5.48 -14.56 -29.91
CA TRP A 334 4.72 -15.09 -31.03
C TRP A 334 3.27 -14.62 -30.93
N TRP A 335 2.66 -14.36 -32.08
CA TRP A 335 1.27 -13.96 -32.19
C TRP A 335 0.56 -14.86 -33.20
N ASP A 336 -0.38 -15.64 -32.69
CA ASP A 336 -1.40 -16.30 -33.49
C ASP A 336 -2.49 -15.26 -33.81
N LYS A 337 -2.52 -14.78 -35.05
CA LYS A 337 -3.50 -13.79 -35.49
C LYS A 337 -4.90 -14.36 -35.64
N ASP A 338 -5.04 -15.67 -35.87
CA ASP A 338 -6.33 -16.29 -36.12
C ASP A 338 -7.08 -16.48 -34.79
N ALA A 339 -6.37 -16.90 -33.74
CA ALA A 339 -6.92 -17.03 -32.39
C ALA A 339 -6.77 -15.75 -31.54
N ASP A 340 -6.01 -14.76 -32.02
CA ASP A 340 -5.57 -13.58 -31.27
C ASP A 340 -4.91 -13.92 -29.92
N VAL A 341 -3.96 -14.86 -29.96
CA VAL A 341 -3.23 -15.34 -28.78
C VAL A 341 -1.74 -15.04 -28.91
N PHE A 342 -1.16 -14.52 -27.83
CA PHE A 342 0.26 -14.22 -27.73
C PHE A 342 0.97 -15.29 -26.90
N TYR A 343 2.17 -15.67 -27.33
CA TYR A 343 3.04 -16.62 -26.64
C TYR A 343 4.41 -16.00 -26.41
N LEU A 344 4.80 -15.83 -25.15
CA LEU A 344 6.18 -15.53 -24.78
C LEU A 344 6.98 -16.84 -24.76
N ALA A 345 7.78 -17.04 -25.80
CA ALA A 345 8.38 -18.35 -26.10
C ALA A 345 9.85 -18.48 -25.72
N ARG A 346 10.59 -17.36 -25.69
CA ARG A 346 12.01 -17.31 -25.30
C ARG A 346 12.25 -16.08 -24.44
N VAL A 347 13.08 -16.25 -23.42
CA VAL A 347 13.58 -15.17 -22.56
C VAL A 347 15.06 -15.42 -22.31
N TRP A 348 15.85 -14.36 -22.39
CA TRP A 348 17.23 -14.32 -21.93
C TRP A 348 17.44 -13.02 -21.16
N LYS A 349 18.00 -13.12 -19.95
CA LYS A 349 18.22 -11.99 -19.05
C LYS A 349 19.59 -12.11 -18.42
N LYS A 350 20.42 -11.05 -18.49
CA LYS A 350 21.76 -11.03 -17.89
C LYS A 350 22.33 -9.61 -17.74
N SER A 351 23.01 -9.33 -16.63
CA SER A 351 23.75 -8.07 -16.42
C SER A 351 25.19 -8.14 -16.97
N GLU A 352 25.84 -6.98 -17.09
CA GLU A 352 27.28 -6.84 -17.44
C GLU A 352 27.70 -7.59 -18.72
N ASN A 353 26.83 -7.58 -19.73
CA ASN A 353 27.08 -8.21 -21.01
C ASN A 353 27.11 -7.19 -22.15
N THR A 354 28.05 -7.37 -23.07
CA THR A 354 28.12 -6.58 -24.30
C THR A 354 27.09 -7.05 -25.34
N ALA A 355 26.75 -6.20 -26.31
CA ALA A 355 25.84 -6.55 -27.40
C ALA A 355 26.28 -7.81 -28.19
N VAL A 356 27.60 -8.00 -28.37
CA VAL A 356 28.16 -9.18 -29.06
C VAL A 356 27.96 -10.46 -28.24
N GLN A 357 28.12 -10.40 -26.92
CA GLN A 357 27.88 -11.55 -26.03
C GLN A 357 26.39 -11.88 -25.96
N ALA A 358 25.52 -10.87 -25.87
CA ALA A 358 24.08 -11.04 -25.93
C ALA A 358 23.67 -11.72 -27.25
N TRP A 359 24.18 -11.22 -28.39
CA TRP A 359 23.94 -11.84 -29.69
C TRP A 359 24.40 -13.30 -29.73
N GLY A 360 25.59 -13.61 -29.21
CA GLY A 360 26.09 -14.98 -29.12
C GLY A 360 25.14 -15.93 -28.37
N ALA A 361 24.43 -15.44 -27.35
CA ALA A 361 23.47 -16.23 -26.57
C ALA A 361 22.12 -16.42 -27.27
N VAL A 362 21.64 -15.41 -28.00
CA VAL A 362 20.27 -15.39 -28.54
C VAL A 362 20.17 -15.65 -30.04
N LYS A 363 21.28 -15.57 -30.79
CA LYS A 363 21.34 -15.72 -32.26
C LYS A 363 20.64 -16.98 -32.78
N SER A 364 20.67 -18.08 -32.02
CA SER A 364 20.04 -19.33 -32.42
C SER A 364 18.52 -19.21 -32.64
N TRP A 365 17.86 -18.26 -31.98
CA TRP A 365 16.43 -18.00 -32.10
C TRP A 365 16.09 -16.58 -32.57
N ALA A 366 17.01 -15.61 -32.48
CA ALA A 366 16.75 -14.20 -32.84
C ALA A 366 17.14 -13.80 -34.28
N ASN A 367 17.82 -14.69 -35.02
CA ASN A 367 18.35 -14.36 -36.34
C ASN A 367 17.24 -14.03 -37.36
N LYS A 368 17.36 -12.87 -38.03
CA LYS A 368 16.42 -12.31 -39.02
C LYS A 368 15.03 -11.91 -38.48
N ILE A 369 14.85 -11.91 -37.17
CA ILE A 369 13.59 -11.52 -36.53
C ILE A 369 13.66 -10.04 -36.16
N PRO A 370 12.64 -9.23 -36.51
CA PRO A 370 12.62 -7.82 -36.14
C PRO A 370 12.65 -7.63 -34.62
N VAL A 371 13.46 -6.68 -34.14
CA VAL A 371 13.68 -6.45 -32.70
C VAL A 371 13.14 -5.08 -32.29
N ALA A 372 12.17 -5.06 -31.37
CA ALA A 372 11.67 -3.85 -30.71
C ALA A 372 12.61 -3.42 -29.57
N TRP A 373 12.72 -2.11 -29.34
CA TRP A 373 13.67 -1.53 -28.38
C TRP A 373 13.07 -0.27 -27.71
N PRO A 374 13.46 0.06 -26.46
CA PRO A 374 12.88 1.18 -25.71
C PRO A 374 13.31 2.55 -26.25
N HIS A 375 12.50 3.57 -26.00
CA HIS A 375 12.86 4.96 -26.31
C HIS A 375 14.04 5.44 -25.44
N ASP A 376 13.99 5.15 -24.13
CA ASP A 376 14.94 5.63 -23.15
C ASP A 376 16.00 4.55 -22.87
N GLY A 377 17.07 4.53 -23.66
CA GLY A 377 18.36 4.01 -23.17
C GLY A 377 18.85 4.97 -22.08
N HIS A 378 18.86 4.54 -20.82
CA HIS A 378 19.06 5.42 -19.66
C HIS A 378 20.19 6.46 -19.82
N GLN A 379 19.86 7.73 -19.55
CA GLN A 379 20.68 8.96 -19.58
C GLN A 379 21.93 8.98 -18.66
N HIS A 380 22.38 7.84 -18.13
CA HIS A 380 23.53 7.80 -17.21
C HIS A 380 24.83 7.28 -17.82
N GLU A 381 24.80 6.69 -19.02
CA GLU A 381 26.01 6.49 -19.84
C GLU A 381 25.99 7.45 -21.03
N LYS A 382 27.16 7.89 -21.48
CA LYS A 382 27.37 8.96 -22.48
C LYS A 382 26.96 8.56 -23.92
N GLY A 383 25.79 7.96 -24.10
CA GLY A 383 25.22 7.56 -25.39
C GLY A 383 23.75 7.17 -25.28
N GLY A 384 22.85 7.94 -25.89
CA GLY A 384 21.40 7.68 -25.85
C GLY A 384 20.97 6.39 -26.58
N GLY A 385 19.67 6.06 -26.52
CA GLY A 385 19.09 4.83 -27.07
C GLY A 385 19.42 4.52 -28.54
N GLU A 386 19.58 5.54 -29.40
CA GLU A 386 20.00 5.35 -30.80
C GLU A 386 21.44 4.83 -30.94
N GLN A 387 22.33 5.21 -30.02
CA GLN A 387 23.70 4.69 -30.02
C GLN A 387 23.72 3.21 -29.60
N LEU A 388 22.94 2.84 -28.59
CA LEU A 388 22.78 1.44 -28.18
C LEU A 388 22.15 0.61 -29.30
N LYS A 389 21.08 1.09 -29.94
CA LYS A 389 20.49 0.44 -31.11
C LYS A 389 21.52 0.16 -32.21
N THR A 390 22.39 1.12 -32.51
CA THR A 390 23.45 0.94 -33.51
C THR A 390 24.42 -0.17 -33.10
N GLN A 391 24.86 -0.21 -31.84
CA GLN A 391 25.74 -1.27 -31.33
C GLN A 391 25.11 -2.67 -31.42
N TYR A 392 23.82 -2.79 -31.09
CA TYR A 392 23.10 -4.08 -31.20
C TYR A 392 22.84 -4.44 -32.67
N ALA A 393 22.56 -3.48 -33.54
CA ALA A 393 22.46 -3.72 -34.98
C ALA A 393 23.78 -4.25 -35.56
N ASP A 394 24.92 -3.64 -35.19
CA ASP A 394 26.26 -4.05 -35.60
C ASP A 394 26.63 -5.45 -35.09
N ALA A 395 26.14 -5.83 -33.90
CA ALA A 395 26.30 -7.19 -33.37
C ALA A 395 25.53 -8.24 -34.17
N GLY A 396 24.41 -7.87 -34.81
CA GLY A 396 23.63 -8.73 -35.71
C GLY A 396 22.12 -8.71 -35.47
N PHE A 397 21.62 -7.96 -34.49
CA PHE A 397 20.19 -7.85 -34.21
C PHE A 397 19.47 -7.08 -35.33
N SER A 398 18.31 -7.56 -35.77
CA SER A 398 17.51 -6.87 -36.80
C SER A 398 16.62 -5.78 -36.16
N MET A 399 17.27 -4.75 -35.60
CA MET A 399 16.62 -3.65 -34.88
C MET A 399 15.59 -2.92 -35.74
N LEU A 400 14.42 -2.62 -35.16
CA LEU A 400 13.41 -1.79 -35.82
C LEU A 400 13.92 -0.34 -36.01
N PRO A 401 13.50 0.36 -37.08
CA PRO A 401 13.95 1.73 -37.34
C PRO A 401 13.56 2.70 -36.22
N GLU A 402 12.37 2.51 -35.64
CA GLU A 402 11.81 3.34 -34.58
C GLU A 402 11.71 2.54 -33.28
N HIS A 403 11.80 3.26 -32.16
CA HIS A 403 11.63 2.72 -30.82
C HIS A 403 10.17 2.30 -30.57
N ALA A 404 9.95 1.58 -29.46
CA ALA A 404 8.67 1.04 -29.09
C ALA A 404 7.60 2.13 -28.87
N THR A 405 6.59 2.10 -29.74
CA THR A 405 5.42 3.00 -29.73
C THR A 405 4.16 2.21 -30.09
N PHE A 406 3.02 2.63 -29.58
CA PHE A 406 1.71 2.15 -30.03
C PHE A 406 1.41 2.63 -31.45
N SER A 407 0.40 2.03 -32.09
CA SER A 407 0.00 2.39 -33.46
C SER A 407 -0.52 3.82 -33.61
N ASP A 408 -0.98 4.43 -32.53
CA ASP A 408 -1.44 5.82 -32.45
C ASP A 408 -0.32 6.82 -32.12
N GLY A 409 0.92 6.33 -31.94
CA GLY A 409 2.10 7.13 -31.62
C GLY A 409 2.37 7.33 -30.12
N GLY A 410 1.51 6.82 -29.23
CA GLY A 410 1.76 6.87 -27.78
C GLY A 410 2.82 5.89 -27.30
N ASN A 411 3.40 6.12 -26.12
CA ASN A 411 4.34 5.19 -25.46
C ASN A 411 3.97 4.90 -23.98
N SER A 412 2.69 5.05 -23.65
CA SER A 412 2.16 4.89 -22.29
C SER A 412 2.45 3.49 -21.71
N VAL A 413 3.24 3.45 -20.64
CA VAL A 413 3.56 2.21 -19.91
C VAL A 413 2.29 1.60 -19.30
N GLU A 414 1.44 2.43 -18.71
CA GLU A 414 0.19 2.03 -18.06
C GLU A 414 -0.79 1.38 -19.05
N SER A 415 -0.90 1.94 -20.26
CA SER A 415 -1.76 1.39 -21.31
C SER A 415 -1.29 0.00 -21.73
N GLY A 416 0.02 -0.19 -21.90
CA GLY A 416 0.59 -1.49 -22.26
C GLY A 416 0.41 -2.56 -21.19
N ILE A 417 0.52 -2.17 -19.92
CA ILE A 417 0.27 -3.06 -18.79
C ILE A 417 -1.20 -3.45 -18.71
N SER A 418 -2.12 -2.50 -18.88
CA SER A 418 -3.56 -2.77 -18.84
C SER A 418 -3.95 -3.75 -19.95
N GLU A 419 -3.53 -3.49 -21.19
CA GLU A 419 -3.85 -4.38 -22.32
C GLU A 419 -3.27 -5.79 -22.15
N LEU A 420 -2.02 -5.91 -21.66
CA LEU A 420 -1.42 -7.21 -21.38
C LEU A 420 -2.16 -7.95 -20.25
N ARG A 421 -2.58 -7.23 -19.20
CA ARG A 421 -3.37 -7.80 -18.11
C ARG A 421 -4.70 -8.35 -18.62
N ASP A 422 -5.40 -7.62 -19.48
CA ASP A 422 -6.67 -8.04 -20.05
C ASP A 422 -6.50 -9.30 -20.90
N LEU A 423 -5.47 -9.35 -21.75
CA LEU A 423 -5.12 -10.55 -22.52
C LEU A 423 -4.82 -11.75 -21.62
N MET A 424 -4.13 -11.55 -20.49
CA MET A 424 -3.84 -12.63 -19.54
C MET A 424 -5.12 -13.15 -18.86
N LEU A 425 -6.01 -12.25 -18.43
CA LEU A 425 -7.30 -12.60 -17.80
C LEU A 425 -8.22 -13.37 -18.75
N GLU A 426 -8.21 -13.02 -20.03
CA GLU A 426 -8.99 -13.69 -21.07
C GLU A 426 -8.33 -14.98 -21.59
N GLY A 427 -7.15 -15.32 -21.07
CA GLY A 427 -6.39 -16.50 -21.51
C GLY A 427 -5.76 -16.37 -22.90
N ARG A 428 -5.66 -15.14 -23.43
CA ARG A 428 -5.06 -14.78 -24.73
C ARG A 428 -3.58 -14.40 -24.65
N PHE A 429 -2.98 -14.42 -23.47
CA PHE A 429 -1.52 -14.30 -23.29
C PHE A 429 -0.99 -15.52 -22.54
N LYS A 430 -0.02 -16.22 -23.14
CA LYS A 430 0.58 -17.44 -22.60
C LYS A 430 2.09 -17.33 -22.55
N VAL A 431 2.70 -17.98 -21.56
CA VAL A 431 4.15 -17.95 -21.32
C VAL A 431 4.67 -19.37 -21.16
N PHE A 432 5.73 -19.71 -21.88
CA PHE A 432 6.34 -21.02 -21.76
C PHE A 432 6.94 -21.19 -20.35
N ASN A 433 6.73 -22.36 -19.74
CA ASN A 433 7.27 -22.65 -18.40
C ASN A 433 8.81 -22.58 -18.31
N THR A 434 9.52 -22.61 -19.44
CA THR A 434 10.97 -22.41 -19.51
C THR A 434 11.40 -20.95 -19.39
N CYS A 435 10.46 -20.00 -19.46
CA CYS A 435 10.71 -18.57 -19.34
C CYS A 435 10.68 -18.10 -17.88
N GLU A 436 11.36 -18.83 -16.97
CA GLU A 436 11.37 -18.53 -15.53
C GLU A 436 11.71 -17.07 -15.18
N PRO A 437 12.68 -16.39 -15.86
CA PRO A 437 12.95 -14.99 -15.56
C PRO A 437 11.73 -14.07 -15.72
N PHE A 438 10.79 -14.38 -16.62
CA PHE A 438 9.53 -13.63 -16.70
C PHE A 438 8.70 -13.83 -15.43
N PHE A 439 8.56 -15.06 -14.95
CA PHE A 439 7.76 -15.36 -13.76
C PHE A 439 8.38 -14.77 -12.49
N GLU A 440 9.71 -14.72 -12.39
CA GLU A 440 10.43 -14.03 -11.31
C GLU A 440 10.05 -12.55 -11.23
N GLU A 441 10.07 -11.84 -12.35
CA GLU A 441 9.65 -10.43 -12.41
C GLU A 441 8.14 -10.30 -12.17
N PHE A 442 7.33 -11.14 -12.81
CA PHE A 442 5.87 -11.15 -12.69
C PHE A 442 5.39 -11.27 -11.23
N ARG A 443 6.06 -12.11 -10.42
CA ARG A 443 5.76 -12.26 -8.97
C ARG A 443 6.11 -11.01 -8.15
N LEU A 444 7.05 -10.21 -8.60
CA LEU A 444 7.57 -9.07 -7.83
C LEU A 444 7.08 -7.73 -8.38
N TYR A 445 6.43 -7.72 -9.54
CA TYR A 445 5.99 -6.49 -10.19
C TYR A 445 4.83 -5.84 -9.45
N HIS A 446 5.05 -4.66 -8.88
CA HIS A 446 4.12 -3.99 -7.98
C HIS A 446 4.13 -2.47 -8.12
N ARG A 447 3.10 -1.85 -7.54
CA ARG A 447 3.00 -0.39 -7.36
C ARG A 447 3.47 0.01 -5.97
N ASP A 448 4.07 1.19 -5.88
CA ASP A 448 4.41 1.84 -4.63
C ASP A 448 3.16 2.40 -3.94
N GLU A 449 3.38 2.95 -2.75
CA GLU A 449 2.41 3.65 -1.90
C GLU A 449 1.71 4.84 -2.59
N ASN A 450 2.25 5.38 -3.67
CA ASN A 450 1.65 6.46 -4.47
C ASN A 450 0.92 5.94 -5.72
N GLY A 451 0.78 4.62 -5.87
CA GLY A 451 0.19 3.97 -7.04
C GLY A 451 1.09 3.97 -8.28
N LYS A 452 2.36 4.38 -8.16
CA LYS A 452 3.33 4.36 -9.27
C LYS A 452 3.99 3.00 -9.37
N ILE A 453 4.29 2.59 -10.59
CA ILE A 453 5.02 1.35 -10.85
C ILE A 453 6.43 1.45 -10.27
N VAL A 454 6.82 0.47 -9.44
CA VAL A 454 8.19 0.35 -8.94
C VAL A 454 9.06 -0.21 -10.05
N LYS A 455 9.96 0.64 -10.59
CA LYS A 455 10.91 0.29 -11.65
C LYS A 455 12.10 -0.48 -11.08
N THR A 456 11.88 -1.73 -10.71
CA THR A 456 12.93 -2.60 -10.19
C THR A 456 12.68 -4.01 -10.64
N ASN A 457 13.67 -4.59 -11.32
CA ASN A 457 13.62 -5.96 -11.82
C ASN A 457 12.42 -6.19 -12.76
N ASP A 458 12.23 -5.29 -13.71
CA ASP A 458 11.14 -5.24 -14.69
C ASP A 458 11.62 -5.35 -16.15
N ASP A 459 12.89 -5.69 -16.38
CA ASP A 459 13.54 -5.68 -17.70
C ASP A 459 12.85 -6.62 -18.72
N VAL A 460 12.45 -7.83 -18.31
CA VAL A 460 11.75 -8.81 -19.16
C VAL A 460 10.30 -8.41 -19.39
N LEU A 461 9.63 -7.86 -18.38
CA LEU A 461 8.26 -7.35 -18.49
C LEU A 461 8.20 -6.14 -19.44
N ASP A 462 9.17 -5.24 -19.36
CA ASP A 462 9.31 -4.11 -20.27
C ASP A 462 9.62 -4.55 -21.69
N ALA A 463 10.58 -5.48 -21.89
CA ALA A 463 10.83 -6.08 -23.19
C ALA A 463 9.56 -6.74 -23.77
N THR A 464 8.80 -7.46 -22.95
CA THR A 464 7.54 -8.09 -23.34
C THR A 464 6.52 -7.04 -23.81
N ARG A 465 6.39 -5.94 -23.06
CA ARG A 465 5.53 -4.80 -23.40
C ARG A 465 5.96 -4.15 -24.71
N TYR A 466 7.26 -3.93 -24.94
CA TYR A 466 7.77 -3.39 -26.20
C TYR A 466 7.47 -4.28 -27.40
N GLY A 467 7.64 -5.60 -27.25
CA GLY A 467 7.29 -6.58 -28.29
C GLY A 467 5.78 -6.55 -28.61
N TYR A 468 4.94 -6.48 -27.59
CA TYR A 468 3.49 -6.35 -27.75
C TYR A 468 3.08 -5.04 -28.43
N MET A 469 3.67 -3.90 -28.03
CA MET A 469 3.43 -2.59 -28.66
C MET A 469 3.81 -2.60 -30.14
N MET A 470 4.94 -3.22 -30.47
CA MET A 470 5.49 -3.25 -31.83
C MET A 470 5.03 -4.45 -32.66
N ARG A 471 4.08 -5.26 -32.19
CA ARG A 471 3.55 -6.47 -32.86
C ARG A 471 3.14 -6.27 -34.32
N ARG A 472 2.81 -5.03 -34.72
CA ARG A 472 2.52 -4.65 -36.11
C ARG A 472 3.68 -4.93 -37.09
N PHE A 473 4.91 -5.01 -36.59
CA PHE A 473 6.12 -5.32 -37.37
C PHE A 473 6.52 -6.79 -37.32
N ALA A 474 5.78 -7.63 -36.59
CA ALA A 474 6.04 -9.06 -36.53
C ALA A 474 6.01 -9.69 -37.93
N ARG A 475 6.84 -10.70 -38.15
CA ARG A 475 6.95 -11.41 -39.44
C ARG A 475 6.47 -12.85 -39.30
N MET A 476 5.79 -13.35 -40.33
CA MET A 476 5.32 -14.73 -40.35
C MET A 476 6.51 -15.70 -40.33
N MET A 477 6.47 -16.69 -39.45
CA MET A 477 7.58 -17.63 -39.22
C MET A 477 8.00 -18.36 -40.50
N ARG A 478 7.04 -18.71 -41.37
CA ARG A 478 7.31 -19.29 -42.69
C ARG A 478 8.24 -18.43 -43.53
N ASP A 479 8.02 -17.12 -43.56
CA ASP A 479 8.77 -16.20 -44.42
C ASP A 479 10.18 -15.92 -43.85
N ILE A 480 10.37 -16.12 -42.54
CA ILE A 480 11.68 -16.10 -41.86
C ILE A 480 12.47 -17.37 -42.20
N ARG A 481 11.83 -18.54 -42.07
CA ARG A 481 12.44 -19.86 -42.35
C ARG A 481 12.75 -20.05 -43.84
N ASN A 482 11.81 -19.68 -44.71
CA ASN A 482 11.87 -19.86 -46.16
C ASN A 482 11.60 -18.51 -46.87
N PRO A 483 12.62 -17.63 -46.95
CA PRO A 483 12.47 -16.35 -47.64
C PRO A 483 12.07 -16.57 -49.10
N LYS A 484 10.96 -15.97 -49.54
CA LYS A 484 10.58 -16.01 -50.95
C LYS A 484 11.64 -15.32 -51.79
N GLU A 485 12.20 -16.00 -52.79
CA GLU A 485 13.03 -15.37 -53.81
C GLU A 485 12.21 -14.29 -54.52
N LYS A 486 12.66 -13.03 -54.46
CA LYS A 486 12.14 -11.97 -55.31
C LYS A 486 12.55 -12.26 -56.76
N LYS A 487 11.73 -13.01 -57.49
CA LYS A 487 11.86 -13.12 -58.95
C LYS A 487 11.53 -11.76 -59.56
N ILE A 488 12.54 -11.10 -60.12
CA ILE A 488 12.34 -9.91 -60.95
C ILE A 488 11.48 -10.37 -62.14
N PRO A 489 10.30 -9.78 -62.39
CA PRO A 489 9.50 -10.14 -63.55
C PRO A 489 10.34 -9.90 -64.82
N ALA A 490 10.28 -10.84 -65.77
CA ALA A 490 11.05 -10.74 -67.00
C ALA A 490 10.77 -9.38 -67.69
N PRO A 491 11.79 -8.68 -68.20
CA PRO A 491 11.60 -7.37 -68.82
C PRO A 491 10.58 -7.48 -69.96
N ILE A 492 9.59 -6.60 -69.94
CA ILE A 492 8.55 -6.53 -70.96
C ILE A 492 9.22 -6.24 -72.30
N ARG A 493 9.28 -7.24 -73.19
CA ARG A 493 9.76 -7.04 -74.56
C ARG A 493 8.64 -6.37 -75.37
N PRO A 494 8.86 -5.21 -75.99
CA PRO A 494 7.85 -4.59 -76.84
C PRO A 494 7.54 -5.49 -78.03
N VAL A 495 6.27 -5.86 -78.18
CA VAL A 495 5.77 -6.53 -79.38
C VAL A 495 5.81 -5.51 -80.51
N ARG A 496 6.66 -5.74 -81.52
CA ARG A 496 6.62 -4.94 -82.76
C ARG A 496 5.24 -5.12 -83.40
N ARG A 497 4.41 -4.07 -83.39
CA ARG A 497 3.20 -4.02 -84.22
C ARG A 497 3.66 -3.97 -85.67
N GLY A 498 3.39 -5.04 -86.42
CA GLY A 498 3.63 -5.07 -87.86
C GLY A 498 2.57 -4.26 -88.59
N ARG A 499 2.95 -3.10 -89.13
CA ARG A 499 3.09 -2.83 -90.57
C ARG A 499 3.57 -1.40 -90.78
#